data_AF-A0A2N9N226-F1
#
_entry.id   AF-A0A2N9N226-F1
#
_cell.length_a   1.000
_cell.length_b   1.000
_cell.length_c   1.000
_cell.angle_alpha   90.00
_cell.angle_beta   90.00
_cell.angle_gamma   90.00
#
_symmetry.space_group_name_H-M   'P 1'
#
loop_
_entity.id
_entity.type
_entity.pdbx_description
1 polymer ?
#
loop_
_entity_poly.entity_id
_entity_poly.type
_entity_poly.pdbx_seq_one_letter_code
_entity_poly.pdbx_strand_id
1 'polypeptide(L)'
;MLAGSYRRSPVTNGWHEGRIVIEKAGLRWTNNANASWELTPDLGRLALRTGPGNPYYRNDPDGGAFEIVLRRGASGEYLPEVAGFKFLREFYEKR
;
A
#
# COMPACT_ATOMS: atom_id res chain seq x y z
N MET A 1 -2.08 -2.22 -12.24
CA MET A 1 -1.93 -3.42 -11.39
C MET A 1 -1.45 -3.04 -9.99
N LEU A 2 -2.03 -3.63 -8.93
CA LEU A 2 -1.70 -3.36 -7.52
C LEU A 2 -0.52 -4.18 -6.99
N ALA A 3 -0.28 -5.36 -7.55
CA ALA A 3 0.92 -6.12 -7.22
C ALA A 3 2.18 -5.39 -7.74
N GLY A 4 3.28 -5.50 -7.00
CA GLY A 4 4.54 -4.84 -7.30
C GLY A 4 5.31 -4.45 -6.07
N SER A 5 6.49 -3.87 -6.29
CA SER A 5 7.35 -3.36 -5.22
C SER A 5 7.01 -1.89 -4.94
N TYR A 6 7.10 -1.49 -3.68
CA TYR A 6 6.78 -0.14 -3.23
C TYR A 6 7.83 0.37 -2.27
N ARG A 7 8.08 1.68 -2.31
CA ARG A 7 9.11 2.33 -1.52
C ARG A 7 8.68 3.70 -1.01
N ARG A 8 8.81 3.92 0.29
CA ARG A 8 8.75 5.22 0.95
C ARG A 8 10.13 5.86 0.94
N SER A 9 10.24 7.12 0.51
CA SER A 9 11.50 7.87 0.46
C SER A 9 11.53 9.00 1.51
N PRO A 10 12.65 9.22 2.23
CA PRO A 10 13.84 8.38 2.27
C PRO A 10 13.61 7.00 2.93
N VAL A 11 14.41 6.01 2.52
CA VAL A 11 14.47 4.69 3.16
C VAL A 11 15.40 4.79 4.36
N THR A 12 14.88 4.56 5.57
CA THR A 12 15.68 4.63 6.81
C THR A 12 15.68 3.31 7.58
N ASN A 13 14.80 2.36 7.22
CA ASN A 13 14.73 1.03 7.81
C ASN A 13 13.99 0.06 6.84
N GLY A 14 13.92 -1.22 7.20
CA GLY A 14 13.26 -2.26 6.40
C GLY A 14 11.73 -2.14 6.29
N TRP A 15 11.08 -1.20 7.00
CA TRP A 15 9.63 -0.98 6.88
C TRP A 15 9.26 -0.07 5.71
N HIS A 16 10.22 0.68 5.17
CA HIS A 16 9.99 1.65 4.10
C HIS A 16 10.00 1.03 2.70
N GLU A 17 10.31 -0.26 2.59
CA GLU A 17 10.33 -1.01 1.34
C GLU A 17 9.59 -2.31 1.51
N GLY A 18 8.76 -2.66 0.52
CA GLY A 18 8.03 -3.91 0.53
C GLY A 18 7.37 -4.21 -0.79
N ARG A 19 6.64 -5.33 -0.82
CA ARG A 19 5.97 -5.83 -2.02
C ARG A 19 4.55 -6.21 -1.69
N ILE A 20 3.65 -5.91 -2.63
CA ILE A 20 2.30 -6.48 -2.68
C ILE A 20 2.32 -7.65 -3.66
N VAL A 21 1.89 -8.82 -3.19
CA VAL A 21 1.72 -10.03 -4.00
C VAL A 21 0.25 -10.45 -4.06
N ILE A 22 -0.15 -11.08 -5.15
CA ILE A 22 -1.49 -11.68 -5.29
C ILE A 22 -1.46 -13.07 -4.66
N GLU A 23 -2.42 -13.34 -3.78
CA GLU A 23 -2.68 -14.65 -3.20
C GLU A 23 -4.05 -15.17 -3.62
N LYS A 24 -4.34 -16.45 -3.35
CA LYS A 24 -5.63 -17.08 -3.73
C LYS A 24 -6.85 -16.34 -3.16
N ALA A 25 -6.72 -15.70 -2.00
CA ALA A 25 -7.81 -15.07 -1.27
C ALA A 25 -7.73 -13.53 -1.21
N GLY A 26 -6.77 -12.90 -1.92
CA GLY A 26 -6.59 -11.45 -1.85
C GLY A 26 -5.18 -11.00 -2.19
N LEU A 27 -4.71 -9.99 -1.47
CA LEU A 27 -3.36 -9.45 -1.59
C LEU A 27 -2.61 -9.61 -0.27
N ARG A 28 -1.28 -9.70 -0.33
CA ARG A 28 -0.41 -9.68 0.86
C ARG A 28 0.66 -8.63 0.69
N TRP A 29 0.83 -7.82 1.73
CA TRP A 29 1.98 -6.94 1.89
C TRP A 29 3.08 -7.66 2.67
N THR A 30 4.33 -7.52 2.24
CA THR A 30 5.52 -7.92 3.00
C THR A 30 6.59 -6.86 2.85
N ASN A 31 7.11 -6.35 3.96
CA ASN A 31 8.22 -5.39 3.95
C ASN A 31 9.60 -6.07 4.16
N ASN A 32 10.67 -5.32 3.97
CA ASN A 32 12.05 -5.80 4.16
C ASN A 32 12.42 -6.05 5.64
N ALA A 33 11.58 -5.65 6.59
CA ALA A 33 11.67 -6.05 8.00
C ALA A 33 10.93 -7.37 8.30
N ASN A 34 10.49 -8.09 7.26
CA ASN A 34 9.71 -9.33 7.32
C ASN A 34 8.33 -9.20 7.99
N ALA A 35 7.85 -7.98 8.23
CA ALA A 35 6.47 -7.77 8.65
C ALA A 35 5.55 -8.00 7.45
N SER A 36 4.49 -8.78 7.65
CA SER A 36 3.58 -9.17 6.58
C SER A 36 2.15 -9.26 7.08
N TRP A 37 1.21 -8.76 6.27
CA TRP A 37 -0.23 -8.85 6.56
C TRP A 37 -1.07 -8.86 5.28
N GLU A 38 -2.31 -9.30 5.44
CA GLU A 38 -3.28 -9.41 4.37
C GLU A 38 -3.89 -8.04 4.02
N LEU A 39 -4.22 -7.89 2.75
CA LEU A 39 -4.82 -6.72 2.16
C LEU A 39 -6.06 -7.14 1.36
N THR A 40 -7.20 -6.53 1.66
CA THR A 40 -8.45 -6.74 0.93
C THR A 40 -8.74 -5.54 0.03
N PRO A 41 -8.81 -5.70 -1.30
CA PRO A 41 -9.14 -4.60 -2.21
C PRO A 41 -10.53 -4.00 -1.96
N ASP A 42 -10.60 -2.68 -1.80
CA ASP A 42 -11.81 -1.86 -1.73
C ASP A 42 -11.67 -0.72 -2.77
N LEU A 43 -11.73 -1.11 -4.04
CA LEU A 43 -11.41 -0.24 -5.17
C LEU A 43 -12.39 0.93 -5.34
N GLY A 44 -13.64 0.76 -4.89
CA GLY A 44 -14.64 1.83 -4.88
C GLY A 44 -14.25 3.00 -3.97
N ARG A 45 -13.35 2.76 -3.01
CA ARG A 45 -12.78 3.78 -2.11
C ARG A 45 -11.30 4.03 -2.35
N LEU A 46 -10.74 3.52 -3.45
CA LEU A 46 -9.30 3.55 -3.72
C LEU A 46 -8.48 3.09 -2.51
N ALA A 47 -8.85 1.98 -1.88
CA ALA A 47 -8.20 1.50 -0.67
C ALA A 47 -7.86 0.01 -0.74
N LEU A 48 -6.81 -0.39 -0.03
CA LEU A 48 -6.55 -1.78 0.35
C LEU A 48 -6.71 -1.89 1.86
N ARG A 49 -7.79 -2.53 2.31
CA ARG A 49 -8.10 -2.67 3.75
C ARG A 49 -7.10 -3.61 4.41
N THR A 50 -6.60 -3.21 5.57
CA THR A 50 -5.77 -4.08 6.42
C THR A 50 -6.67 -4.83 7.41
N GLY A 51 -6.07 -5.70 8.23
CA GLY A 51 -6.78 -6.45 9.28
C GLY A 51 -5.93 -6.64 10.54
N PRO A 52 -6.40 -7.43 11.52
CA PRO A 52 -5.74 -7.59 12.82
C PRO A 52 -4.29 -8.09 12.79
N GLY A 53 -3.83 -8.71 11.70
CA GLY A 53 -2.43 -9.09 11.50
C GLY A 53 -1.48 -7.91 11.22
N ASN A 54 -2.01 -6.73 10.91
CA ASN A 54 -1.25 -5.49 10.81
C ASN A 54 -1.05 -4.88 12.21
N PRO A 55 0.20 -4.65 12.66
CA PRO A 55 0.48 -4.10 14.00
C PRO A 55 -0.10 -2.69 14.23
N TYR A 56 -0.43 -1.96 13.18
CA TYR A 56 -1.01 -0.62 13.25
C TYR A 56 -2.54 -0.61 13.27
N TYR A 57 -3.20 -1.73 12.97
CA TYR A 57 -4.65 -1.77 12.69
C TYR A 57 -5.54 -1.19 13.81
N ARG A 58 -5.15 -1.42 15.08
CA ARG A 58 -5.88 -0.91 16.26
C ARG A 58 -5.16 0.21 16.99
N ASN A 59 -3.89 0.42 16.67
CA ASN A 59 -3.00 1.29 17.43
C ASN A 59 -2.80 2.65 16.74
N ASP A 60 -3.17 2.76 15.46
CA ASP A 60 -3.08 4.00 14.69
C ASP A 60 -4.37 4.21 13.88
N PRO A 61 -5.00 5.40 13.94
CA PRO A 61 -6.20 5.69 13.16
C PRO A 61 -5.98 5.56 11.64
N ASP A 62 -4.75 5.74 11.15
CA ASP A 62 -4.36 5.62 9.75
C ASP A 62 -3.87 4.20 9.39
N GLY A 63 -3.90 3.26 10.36
CA GLY A 63 -3.45 1.88 10.18
C GLY A 63 -4.45 0.98 9.43
N GLY A 64 -5.69 1.43 9.23
CA GLY A 64 -6.78 0.60 8.70
C GLY A 64 -6.74 0.32 7.19
N ALA A 65 -5.97 1.07 6.41
CA ALA A 65 -5.94 0.92 4.95
C ALA A 65 -4.68 1.49 4.31
N PHE A 66 -4.31 0.93 3.15
CA PHE A 66 -3.41 1.60 2.21
C PHE A 66 -4.28 2.39 1.23
N GLU A 67 -4.13 3.71 1.19
CA GLU A 67 -4.87 4.60 0.29
C GLU A 67 -4.17 4.61 -1.07
N ILE A 68 -4.80 4.04 -2.09
CA ILE A 68 -4.25 3.94 -3.44
C ILE A 68 -4.16 5.34 -4.06
N VAL A 69 -2.98 5.67 -4.56
CA VAL A 69 -2.75 6.89 -5.34
C VAL A 69 -2.59 6.50 -6.80
N LEU A 70 -3.48 7.03 -7.64
CA LEU A 70 -3.40 6.86 -9.09
C LEU A 70 -2.42 7.88 -9.70
N ARG A 71 -1.75 7.49 -10.80
CA ARG A 71 -0.95 8.42 -11.59
C ARG A 71 -1.85 9.50 -12.18
N ARG A 72 -1.29 10.69 -12.36
CA ARG A 72 -1.92 11.77 -13.12
C ARG A 72 -1.26 11.87 -14.48
N GLY A 73 -2.05 12.07 -15.51
CA GLY A 73 -1.55 12.41 -16.84
C GLY A 73 -1.17 13.89 -16.94
N ALA A 74 -0.72 14.30 -18.11
CA ALA A 74 -0.18 15.64 -18.35
C ALA A 74 -1.23 16.75 -18.15
N SER A 75 -2.53 16.43 -18.33
CA SER A 75 -3.63 17.36 -18.09
C SER A 75 -4.23 17.25 -16.68
N GLY A 76 -3.62 16.47 -15.79
CA GLY A 76 -4.05 16.29 -14.41
C GLY A 76 -5.15 15.24 -14.21
N GLU A 77 -5.60 14.59 -15.28
CA GLU A 77 -6.54 13.47 -15.27
C GLU A 77 -5.96 12.26 -14.56
N TYR A 78 -6.81 11.49 -13.87
CA TYR A 78 -6.38 10.24 -13.27
C TYR A 78 -6.23 9.16 -14.33
N LEU A 79 -5.06 8.52 -14.34
CA LEU A 79 -4.77 7.34 -15.14
C LEU A 79 -5.11 6.07 -14.34
N PRO A 80 -5.46 4.95 -14.98
CA PRO A 80 -5.71 3.68 -14.29
C PRO A 80 -4.45 3.06 -13.65
N GLU A 81 -3.29 3.67 -13.88
CA GLU A 81 -2.02 3.25 -13.30
C GLU A 81 -1.87 3.70 -11.86
N VAL A 82 -1.33 2.83 -11.03
CA VAL A 82 -1.05 3.11 -9.62
C VAL A 82 0.29 3.83 -9.53
N ALA A 83 0.29 5.05 -9.00
CA ALA A 83 1.51 5.78 -8.63
C ALA A 83 2.12 5.22 -7.33
N GLY A 84 1.28 4.74 -6.42
CA GLY A 84 1.70 4.23 -5.13
C GLY A 84 0.52 4.08 -4.17
N PHE A 85 0.80 4.10 -2.89
CA PHE A 85 -0.22 4.23 -1.85
C PHE A 85 0.26 5.11 -0.71
N LYS A 86 -0.67 5.63 0.09
CA LYS A 86 -0.37 6.21 1.39
C LYS A 86 -0.69 5.20 2.49
N PHE A 87 0.18 5.12 3.50
CA PHE A 87 -0.04 4.34 4.70
C PHE A 87 0.61 5.08 5.87
N LEU A 88 -0.11 5.24 6.99
CA LEU A 88 0.37 6.04 8.14
C LEU A 88 0.83 7.46 7.73
N ARG A 89 0.06 8.09 6.82
CA ARG A 89 0.36 9.40 6.20
C ARG A 89 1.64 9.46 5.34
N GLU A 90 2.35 8.35 5.17
CA GLU A 90 3.56 8.29 4.34
C GLU A 90 3.25 7.78 2.94
N PHE A 91 3.93 8.33 1.93
CA PHE A 91 3.76 7.88 0.54
C PHE A 91 4.77 6.80 0.17
N TYR A 92 4.25 5.67 -0.28
CA TYR A 92 4.98 4.54 -0.84
C TYR A 92 4.81 4.54 -2.35
N GLU A 93 5.86 4.96 -3.06
CA GLU A 93 5.89 5.00 -4.52
C GLU A 93 5.99 3.58 -5.09
N LYS A 94 5.19 3.29 -6.13
CA LYS A 94 5.31 2.06 -6.89
C LYS A 94 6.58 2.06 -7.75
N ARG A 95 7.37 0.99 -7.68
CA ARG A 95 8.63 0.79 -8.39
C ARG A 95 8.48 -0.11 -9.61
#